data_AF-A0AA35M5D7-F1
#
_entry.id   AF-A0AA35M5D7-F1
#
_cell.length_a   1.000
_cell.length_b   1.000
_cell.length_c   1.000
_cell.angle_alpha   90.00
_cell.angle_beta   90.00
_cell.angle_gamma   90.00
#
_symmetry.space_group_name_H-M   'P 1'
#
loop_
_entity.id
_entity.type
_entity.pdbx_description
1 polymer ?
#
loop_
_entity_poly.entity_id
_entity_poly.type
_entity_poly.pdbx_seq_one_letter_code
_entity_poly.pdbx_strand_id
1 'polypeptide(L)'
;MQYRLILAASMAIAVNASPAPMPTKAPSILKARAPAAAGSSVLSAPMTIAAGETFDGGNVMYDRGVSCTGQVEGGDSDAVFILEKGASLSNVIIGPNQIEGVHCNGGCTITNVWWDAVCEDAFSIKKQDDGETTTINGGGATGAEDKVIQHNGGGTVAINNFEVSDFGKMYRSCGNCKSMPARHVIVTGGSASNGKVLVGINSNMGDTASISGVSMTSVGDECIDYEGVTDGSEPSKIGPCSGTGGGSGGSTGTTSAAASTKTPSTKTSSAGSTKTTKSSTKTTKSSTKTKTTKKATKTSSSAAKATKA
;
A
#
# COMPACT_ATOMS: atom_id res chain seq x y z
N MET A 1 59.77 -9.74 -80.28
CA MET A 1 59.27 -10.51 -79.12
C MET A 1 59.49 -9.68 -77.86
N GLN A 2 58.55 -8.82 -77.48
CA GLN A 2 58.64 -7.98 -76.29
C GLN A 2 57.53 -8.39 -75.32
N TYR A 3 57.95 -8.94 -74.17
CA TYR A 3 57.10 -9.32 -73.05
C TYR A 3 56.54 -8.07 -72.36
N ARG A 4 55.22 -7.97 -72.20
CA ARG A 4 54.58 -7.00 -71.31
C ARG A 4 54.13 -7.72 -70.04
N LEU A 5 54.79 -7.40 -68.93
CA LEU A 5 54.35 -7.75 -67.58
C LEU A 5 53.05 -6.99 -67.26
N ILE A 6 52.03 -7.71 -66.80
CA ILE A 6 50.84 -7.15 -66.17
C ILE A 6 51.06 -7.23 -64.66
N LEU A 7 51.30 -6.08 -64.00
CA LEU A 7 51.28 -5.97 -62.54
C LEU A 7 49.82 -5.99 -62.06
N ALA A 8 49.44 -7.03 -61.33
CA ALA A 8 48.18 -7.07 -60.58
C ALA A 8 48.36 -6.29 -59.26
N ALA A 9 47.63 -5.19 -59.09
CA ALA A 9 47.58 -4.44 -57.84
C ALA A 9 46.61 -5.13 -56.88
N SER A 10 47.15 -5.76 -55.84
CA SER A 10 46.38 -6.33 -54.72
C SER A 10 46.00 -5.22 -53.73
N MET A 11 44.72 -4.85 -53.67
CA MET A 11 44.15 -4.03 -52.59
C MET A 11 44.04 -4.87 -51.32
N ALA A 12 44.76 -4.50 -50.28
CA ALA A 12 44.56 -5.02 -48.93
C ALA A 12 43.42 -4.27 -48.24
N ILE A 13 42.32 -4.97 -47.94
CA ILE A 13 41.22 -4.46 -47.12
C ILE A 13 41.61 -4.67 -45.66
N ALA A 14 41.91 -3.59 -44.94
CA ALA A 14 42.12 -3.61 -43.50
C ALA A 14 40.76 -3.79 -42.80
N VAL A 15 40.54 -4.94 -42.17
CA VAL A 15 39.40 -5.17 -41.28
C VAL A 15 39.71 -4.64 -39.89
N ASN A 16 39.14 -3.49 -39.53
CA ASN A 16 39.14 -3.00 -38.15
C ASN A 16 38.17 -3.85 -37.32
N ALA A 17 38.68 -4.85 -36.61
CA ALA A 17 37.93 -5.54 -35.57
C ALA A 17 37.81 -4.61 -34.35
N SER A 18 36.63 -4.03 -34.14
CA SER A 18 36.31 -3.35 -32.88
C SER A 18 36.16 -4.38 -31.77
N PRO A 19 36.65 -4.12 -30.54
CA PRO A 19 36.48 -5.04 -29.43
C PRO A 19 34.99 -5.24 -29.13
N ALA A 20 34.55 -6.48 -29.02
CA ALA A 20 33.19 -6.81 -28.62
C ALA A 20 32.93 -6.31 -27.18
N PRO A 21 31.75 -5.73 -26.88
CA PRO A 21 31.42 -5.32 -25.52
C PRO A 21 31.40 -6.56 -24.61
N MET A 22 32.21 -6.56 -23.56
CA MET A 22 32.12 -7.59 -22.52
C MET A 22 30.84 -7.35 -21.70
N PRO A 23 30.02 -8.38 -21.43
CA PRO A 23 28.89 -8.24 -20.53
C PRO A 23 29.41 -8.09 -19.09
N THR A 24 29.49 -6.86 -18.59
CA THR A 24 29.72 -6.61 -17.17
C THR A 24 28.48 -7.08 -16.41
N LYS A 25 28.68 -7.92 -15.39
CA LYS A 25 27.61 -8.43 -14.52
C LYS A 25 26.88 -7.24 -13.88
N ALA A 26 25.59 -7.10 -14.16
CA ALA A 26 24.75 -6.05 -13.56
C ALA A 26 24.77 -6.18 -12.02
N PRO A 27 24.79 -5.05 -11.27
CA PRO A 27 24.64 -5.10 -9.82
C PRO A 27 23.30 -5.77 -9.50
N SER A 28 23.34 -6.74 -8.58
CA SER A 28 22.16 -7.41 -8.03
C SER A 28 21.41 -6.44 -7.12
N ILE A 29 20.73 -5.45 -7.71
CA ILE A 29 19.67 -4.73 -7.02
C ILE A 29 18.52 -5.73 -6.95
N LEU A 30 18.22 -6.23 -5.75
CA LEU A 30 17.03 -7.03 -5.50
C LEU A 30 15.81 -6.13 -5.68
N LYS A 31 15.44 -5.88 -6.94
CA LYS A 31 14.14 -5.36 -7.32
C LYS A 31 13.12 -6.42 -6.93
N ALA A 32 12.08 -6.06 -6.17
CA ALA A 32 10.93 -6.94 -6.00
C ALA A 32 10.45 -7.29 -7.42
N ARG A 33 10.63 -8.53 -7.83
CA ARG A 33 10.41 -8.92 -9.22
C ARG A 33 9.19 -9.80 -9.27
N ALA A 34 8.11 -9.23 -9.77
CA ALA A 34 6.92 -9.99 -10.10
C ALA A 34 7.29 -11.23 -10.93
N PRO A 35 6.54 -12.34 -10.76
CA PRO A 35 6.65 -13.46 -11.67
C PRO A 35 6.41 -13.00 -13.11
N ALA A 36 6.91 -13.77 -14.08
CA ALA A 36 6.60 -13.46 -15.48
C ALA A 36 5.08 -13.53 -15.71
N ALA A 37 4.52 -12.48 -16.31
CA ALA A 37 3.10 -12.44 -16.60
C ALA A 37 2.70 -13.54 -17.60
N ALA A 38 1.63 -14.27 -17.30
CA ALA A 38 1.08 -15.30 -18.19
C ALA A 38 0.31 -14.70 -19.39
N GLY A 39 -0.02 -13.42 -19.32
CA GLY A 39 -0.72 -12.65 -20.33
C GLY A 39 -1.00 -11.24 -19.79
N SER A 40 -1.71 -10.42 -20.56
CA SER A 40 -2.17 -9.10 -20.12
C SER A 40 -3.66 -8.89 -20.41
N SER A 41 -4.30 -8.04 -19.60
CA SER A 41 -5.69 -7.63 -19.72
C SER A 41 -5.81 -6.14 -19.41
N VAL A 42 -6.52 -5.40 -20.26
CA VAL A 42 -6.82 -3.99 -20.03
C VAL A 42 -8.30 -3.87 -19.68
N LEU A 43 -8.58 -3.43 -18.46
CA LEU A 43 -9.92 -3.31 -17.92
C LEU A 43 -10.47 -1.89 -18.16
N SER A 44 -11.61 -1.80 -18.86
CA SER A 44 -12.28 -0.52 -19.11
C SER A 44 -12.94 0.08 -17.86
N ALA A 45 -13.16 -0.73 -16.82
CA ALA A 45 -13.70 -0.36 -15.52
C ALA A 45 -13.06 -1.25 -14.43
N PRO A 46 -13.11 -0.87 -13.14
CA PRO A 46 -12.61 -1.71 -12.06
C PRO A 46 -13.26 -3.09 -12.07
N MET A 47 -12.46 -4.14 -11.93
CA MET A 47 -13.00 -5.49 -11.73
C MET A 47 -13.40 -5.65 -10.27
N THR A 48 -14.71 -5.71 -10.01
CA THR A 48 -15.22 -5.92 -8.66
C THR A 48 -15.35 -7.40 -8.35
N ILE A 49 -14.72 -7.85 -7.27
CA ILE A 49 -14.90 -9.19 -6.69
C ILE A 49 -15.92 -9.05 -5.56
N ALA A 50 -17.06 -9.72 -5.74
CA ALA A 50 -18.18 -9.61 -4.82
C ALA A 50 -17.86 -10.17 -3.43
N ALA A 51 -18.67 -9.81 -2.44
CA ALA A 51 -18.43 -10.17 -1.04
C ALA A 51 -18.35 -11.70 -0.87
N GLY A 52 -17.26 -12.17 -0.26
CA GLY A 52 -16.97 -13.59 -0.04
C GLY A 52 -16.52 -14.38 -1.28
N GLU A 53 -16.48 -13.76 -2.45
CA GLU A 53 -16.05 -14.44 -3.69
C GLU A 53 -14.52 -14.41 -3.84
N THR A 54 -14.01 -15.34 -4.65
CA THR A 54 -12.58 -15.45 -4.94
C THR A 54 -12.31 -15.25 -6.43
N PHE A 55 -11.23 -14.54 -6.74
CA PHE A 55 -10.70 -14.44 -8.10
C PHE A 55 -9.22 -14.82 -8.15
N ASP A 56 -8.90 -15.79 -9.01
CA ASP A 56 -7.54 -16.16 -9.36
C ASP A 56 -7.21 -15.62 -10.76
N GLY A 57 -6.24 -14.71 -10.84
CA GLY A 57 -5.80 -14.08 -12.08
C GLY A 57 -4.79 -14.89 -12.89
N GLY A 58 -4.33 -16.05 -12.40
CA GLY A 58 -3.41 -16.91 -13.16
C GLY A 58 -2.08 -16.27 -13.54
N ASN A 59 -1.58 -15.33 -12.73
CA ASN A 59 -0.44 -14.45 -12.99
C ASN A 59 -0.60 -13.58 -14.26
N VAL A 60 -1.84 -13.24 -14.64
CA VAL A 60 -2.10 -12.24 -15.68
C VAL A 60 -1.80 -10.84 -15.16
N MET A 61 -1.25 -9.99 -16.03
CA MET A 61 -1.09 -8.56 -15.78
C MET A 61 -2.37 -7.81 -16.11
N TYR A 62 -2.89 -7.02 -15.17
CA TYR A 62 -4.08 -6.21 -15.31
C TYR A 62 -3.72 -4.73 -15.25
N ASP A 63 -4.21 -3.99 -16.24
CA ASP A 63 -4.06 -2.53 -16.38
C ASP A 63 -5.43 -1.88 -16.55
N ARG A 64 -5.49 -0.55 -16.39
CA ARG A 64 -6.64 0.28 -16.79
C ARG A 64 -6.46 0.95 -18.15
N GLY A 65 -5.26 0.88 -18.72
CA GLY A 65 -4.93 1.47 -20.02
C GLY A 65 -4.83 2.99 -19.99
N VAL A 66 -4.65 3.56 -18.81
CA VAL A 66 -4.52 5.01 -18.58
C VAL A 66 -3.13 5.31 -18.02
N SER A 67 -2.60 6.49 -18.33
CA SER A 67 -1.34 6.94 -17.75
C SER A 67 -1.51 7.24 -16.26
N CYS A 68 -0.53 6.82 -15.45
CA CYS A 68 -0.45 7.21 -14.06
C CYS A 68 -0.49 8.73 -13.88
N THR A 69 -1.29 9.21 -12.93
CA THR A 69 -1.46 10.63 -12.58
C THR A 69 -0.58 11.07 -11.41
N GLY A 70 0.29 10.20 -10.91
CA GLY A 70 1.14 10.44 -9.75
C GLY A 70 0.32 10.52 -8.46
N GLN A 71 0.67 11.47 -7.60
CA GLN A 71 0.04 11.67 -6.27
C GLN A 71 -1.30 12.42 -6.30
N VAL A 72 -1.98 12.46 -7.45
CA VAL A 72 -3.34 13.02 -7.55
C VAL A 72 -4.32 11.93 -7.14
N GLU A 73 -5.02 12.15 -6.02
CA GLU A 73 -5.93 11.17 -5.42
C GLU A 73 -7.01 10.70 -6.39
N GLY A 74 -7.06 9.38 -6.60
CA GLY A 74 -8.07 8.72 -7.42
C GLY A 74 -9.34 8.34 -6.66
N GLY A 75 -10.33 7.85 -7.40
CA GLY A 75 -11.55 7.26 -6.84
C GLY A 75 -11.66 5.76 -7.05
N ASP A 76 -12.69 5.13 -6.49
CA ASP A 76 -12.98 3.71 -6.72
C ASP A 76 -13.14 3.37 -8.21
N SER A 77 -13.60 4.31 -9.04
CA SER A 77 -13.70 4.15 -10.50
C SER A 77 -12.35 4.01 -11.22
N ASP A 78 -11.27 4.39 -10.56
CA ASP A 78 -9.90 4.41 -11.10
C ASP A 78 -9.09 3.18 -10.67
N ALA A 79 -9.59 2.41 -9.71
CA ALA A 79 -8.97 1.18 -9.22
C ALA A 79 -8.90 0.08 -10.30
N VAL A 80 -7.86 -0.75 -10.27
CA VAL A 80 -7.81 -1.97 -11.11
C VAL A 80 -8.80 -3.02 -10.60
N PHE A 81 -8.78 -3.28 -9.29
CA PHE A 81 -9.70 -4.21 -8.62
C PHE A 81 -10.38 -3.54 -7.42
N ILE A 82 -11.63 -3.93 -7.18
CA ILE A 82 -12.37 -3.63 -5.95
C ILE A 82 -12.73 -4.96 -5.30
N LEU A 83 -12.28 -5.18 -4.07
CA LEU A 83 -12.59 -6.35 -3.27
C LEU A 83 -13.65 -5.96 -2.24
N GLU A 84 -14.85 -6.50 -2.37
CA GLU A 84 -15.88 -6.35 -1.35
C GLU A 84 -15.57 -7.22 -0.13
N LYS A 85 -16.24 -6.95 0.99
CA LYS A 85 -16.02 -7.65 2.28
C LYS A 85 -15.90 -9.17 2.12
N GLY A 86 -14.80 -9.73 2.62
CA GLY A 86 -14.51 -11.16 2.58
C GLY A 86 -14.03 -11.70 1.24
N ALA A 87 -13.92 -10.85 0.20
CA ALA A 87 -13.41 -11.28 -1.10
C ALA A 87 -11.92 -11.64 -1.05
N SER A 88 -11.50 -12.49 -1.98
CA SER A 88 -10.11 -12.92 -2.13
C SER A 88 -9.59 -12.70 -3.55
N LEU A 89 -8.36 -12.21 -3.66
CA LEU A 89 -7.64 -12.00 -4.93
C LEU A 89 -6.32 -12.77 -4.92
N SER A 90 -6.03 -13.53 -5.96
CA SER A 90 -4.74 -14.24 -6.04
C SER A 90 -4.12 -14.26 -7.43
N ASN A 91 -2.79 -14.37 -7.47
CA ASN A 91 -2.00 -14.54 -8.69
C ASN A 91 -2.32 -13.45 -9.72
N VAL A 92 -2.19 -12.20 -9.30
CA VAL A 92 -2.46 -11.03 -10.14
C VAL A 92 -1.21 -10.17 -10.20
N ILE A 93 -0.89 -9.66 -11.38
CA ILE A 93 0.09 -8.61 -11.56
C ILE A 93 -0.67 -7.34 -11.93
N ILE A 94 -0.39 -6.24 -11.25
CA ILE A 94 -0.93 -4.92 -11.52
C ILE A 94 0.13 -4.18 -12.34
N GLY A 95 -0.23 -3.81 -13.56
CA GLY A 95 0.66 -3.12 -14.48
C GLY A 95 0.79 -1.62 -14.16
N PRO A 96 1.65 -0.90 -14.90
CA PRO A 96 1.95 0.51 -14.66
C PRO A 96 0.87 1.46 -15.20
N ASN A 97 -0.07 0.99 -16.03
CA ASN A 97 -1.06 1.83 -16.70
C ASN A 97 -2.36 1.89 -15.91
N GLN A 98 -2.25 2.39 -14.68
CA GLN A 98 -3.31 2.52 -13.70
C GLN A 98 -3.13 3.81 -12.87
N ILE A 99 -4.20 4.23 -12.21
CA ILE A 99 -4.21 5.39 -11.30
C ILE A 99 -4.28 4.90 -9.86
N GLU A 100 -5.27 4.06 -9.55
CA GLU A 100 -5.44 3.39 -8.27
C GLU A 100 -5.24 1.86 -8.45
N GLY A 101 -4.54 1.23 -7.51
CA GLY A 101 -4.21 -0.19 -7.57
C GLY A 101 -5.40 -1.09 -7.22
N VAL A 102 -5.44 -1.58 -5.98
CA VAL A 102 -6.51 -2.48 -5.50
C VAL A 102 -7.17 -1.88 -4.27
N HIS A 103 -8.50 -1.79 -4.28
CA HIS A 103 -9.30 -1.33 -3.14
C HIS A 103 -9.94 -2.50 -2.39
N CYS A 104 -10.05 -2.36 -1.08
CA CYS A 104 -10.68 -3.32 -0.19
C CYS A 104 -11.77 -2.64 0.67
N ASN A 105 -13.00 -3.15 0.59
CA ASN A 105 -14.23 -2.62 1.19
C ASN A 105 -14.77 -3.56 2.29
N GLY A 106 -14.01 -3.71 3.38
CA GLY A 106 -14.19 -4.69 4.45
C GLY A 106 -13.05 -5.70 4.44
N GLY A 107 -12.79 -6.42 5.53
CA GLY A 107 -11.66 -7.36 5.59
C GLY A 107 -11.61 -8.31 4.39
N CYS A 108 -10.50 -8.28 3.63
CA CYS A 108 -10.29 -9.09 2.41
C CYS A 108 -8.95 -9.84 2.45
N THR A 109 -8.73 -10.74 1.49
CA THR A 109 -7.44 -11.47 1.37
C THR A 109 -6.82 -11.26 0.01
N ILE A 110 -5.53 -10.94 -0.04
CA ILE A 110 -4.75 -10.97 -1.27
C ILE A 110 -3.57 -11.93 -1.13
N THR A 111 -3.33 -12.76 -2.15
CA THR A 111 -2.26 -13.76 -2.13
C THR A 111 -1.48 -13.74 -3.44
N ASN A 112 -0.15 -13.56 -3.37
CA ASN A 112 0.68 -13.50 -4.57
C ASN A 112 0.19 -12.42 -5.57
N VAL A 113 -0.04 -11.20 -5.07
CA VAL A 113 -0.41 -10.03 -5.89
C VAL A 113 0.79 -9.11 -6.00
N TRP A 114 1.11 -8.69 -7.23
CA TRP A 114 2.31 -7.93 -7.53
C TRP A 114 1.97 -6.59 -8.18
N TRP A 115 2.71 -5.53 -7.87
CA TRP A 115 2.63 -4.23 -8.52
C TRP A 115 3.95 -3.90 -9.19
N ASP A 116 3.95 -3.92 -10.53
CA ASP A 116 5.15 -3.66 -11.34
C ASP A 116 5.61 -2.20 -11.27
N ALA A 117 4.66 -1.29 -11.05
CA ALA A 117 4.88 0.11 -10.69
C ALA A 117 3.65 0.64 -9.94
N VAL A 118 3.87 1.17 -8.74
CA VAL A 118 2.81 1.86 -8.00
C VAL A 118 2.64 3.26 -8.56
N CYS A 119 1.39 3.72 -8.70
CA CYS A 119 1.08 5.06 -9.17
C CYS A 119 0.86 6.02 -7.98
N GLU A 120 -0.34 5.97 -7.39
CA GLU A 120 -0.63 6.65 -6.11
C GLU A 120 -0.32 5.69 -4.95
N ASP A 121 -1.26 4.77 -4.67
CA ASP A 121 -1.15 3.69 -3.68
C ASP A 121 -1.29 2.32 -4.38
N ALA A 122 -0.61 1.30 -3.88
CA ALA A 122 -0.73 -0.06 -4.42
C ALA A 122 -2.03 -0.73 -3.96
N PHE A 123 -2.29 -0.65 -2.65
CA PHE A 123 -3.40 -1.31 -2.00
C PHE A 123 -4.01 -0.42 -0.92
N SER A 124 -5.31 -0.20 -1.03
CA SER A 124 -6.05 0.71 -0.16
C SER A 124 -7.19 -0.02 0.55
N ILE A 125 -7.10 -0.12 1.88
CA ILE A 125 -8.19 -0.60 2.73
C ILE A 125 -9.12 0.58 2.97
N LYS A 126 -10.07 0.80 2.05
CA LYS A 126 -10.97 1.95 2.06
C LYS A 126 -11.97 1.86 3.22
N LYS A 127 -12.45 0.65 3.52
CA LYS A 127 -13.35 0.36 4.64
C LYS A 127 -12.91 -0.93 5.33
N GLN A 128 -13.06 -0.99 6.64
CA GLN A 128 -12.86 -2.18 7.46
C GLN A 128 -13.40 -1.86 8.86
N ASP A 129 -14.17 -2.78 9.44
CA ASP A 129 -14.72 -2.61 10.79
C ASP A 129 -13.69 -3.02 11.85
N ASP A 130 -13.85 -2.52 13.08
CA ASP A 130 -13.05 -2.98 14.21
C ASP A 130 -13.25 -4.49 14.44
N GLY A 131 -12.17 -5.19 14.78
CA GLY A 131 -12.13 -6.66 14.90
C GLY A 131 -12.03 -7.42 13.57
N GLU A 132 -12.14 -6.76 12.41
CA GLU A 132 -11.87 -7.40 11.12
C GLU A 132 -10.37 -7.44 10.80
N THR A 133 -10.01 -8.31 9.85
CA THR A 133 -8.62 -8.43 9.37
C THR A 133 -8.58 -8.52 7.86
N THR A 134 -7.77 -7.66 7.25
CA THR A 134 -7.30 -7.82 5.87
C THR A 134 -5.97 -8.56 5.89
N THR A 135 -5.81 -9.55 5.01
CA THR A 135 -4.60 -10.39 4.95
C THR A 135 -3.90 -10.26 3.62
N ILE A 136 -2.59 -10.00 3.65
CA ILE A 136 -1.69 -9.94 2.49
C ILE A 136 -0.69 -11.10 2.63
N ASN A 137 -0.69 -12.03 1.68
CA ASN A 137 0.17 -13.22 1.71
C ASN A 137 1.08 -13.26 0.47
N GLY A 138 2.38 -13.02 0.66
CA GLY A 138 3.34 -12.94 -0.44
C GLY A 138 3.03 -11.78 -1.37
N GLY A 139 3.59 -11.84 -2.57
CA GLY A 139 3.49 -10.73 -3.53
C GLY A 139 4.49 -9.62 -3.24
N GLY A 140 4.34 -8.51 -3.95
CA GLY A 140 5.25 -7.40 -3.76
C GLY A 140 4.94 -6.16 -4.59
N ALA A 141 5.60 -5.06 -4.29
CA ALA A 141 5.40 -3.78 -4.96
C ALA A 141 6.70 -3.01 -5.14
N THR A 142 6.76 -2.19 -6.19
CA THR A 142 7.90 -1.30 -6.43
C THR A 142 7.48 0.07 -6.93
N GLY A 143 8.29 1.09 -6.63
CA GLY A 143 8.14 2.43 -7.20
C GLY A 143 7.04 3.28 -6.58
N ALA A 144 6.66 3.05 -5.32
CA ALA A 144 5.65 3.87 -4.64
C ALA A 144 6.27 5.18 -4.12
N GLU A 145 5.90 6.32 -4.68
CA GLU A 145 6.48 7.61 -4.28
C GLU A 145 6.16 7.97 -2.82
N ASP A 146 4.93 7.71 -2.37
CA ASP A 146 4.50 7.95 -0.99
C ASP A 146 4.14 6.67 -0.23
N LYS A 147 3.09 5.92 -0.60
CA LYS A 147 2.61 4.78 0.19
C LYS A 147 2.34 3.57 -0.69
N VAL A 148 2.64 2.38 -0.17
CA VAL A 148 2.28 1.12 -0.82
C VAL A 148 0.91 0.66 -0.32
N ILE A 149 0.76 0.56 1.01
CA ILE A 149 -0.47 0.12 1.66
C ILE A 149 -1.05 1.28 2.48
N GLN A 150 -2.22 1.75 2.07
CA GLN A 150 -2.99 2.78 2.74
C GLN A 150 -4.15 2.15 3.54
N HIS A 151 -4.20 2.42 4.85
CA HIS A 151 -5.24 1.87 5.73
C HIS A 151 -6.17 2.98 6.22
N ASN A 152 -7.35 3.08 5.63
CA ASN A 152 -8.37 4.08 5.96
C ASN A 152 -9.45 3.55 6.90
N GLY A 153 -9.82 2.26 6.77
CA GLY A 153 -10.72 1.55 7.69
C GLY A 153 -10.14 1.32 9.10
N GLY A 154 -10.90 0.75 10.02
CA GLY A 154 -10.40 0.30 11.33
C GLY A 154 -9.86 -1.13 11.29
N GLY A 155 -9.60 -1.73 12.44
CA GLY A 155 -9.26 -3.16 12.54
C GLY A 155 -7.80 -3.46 12.16
N THR A 156 -7.53 -4.67 11.68
CA THR A 156 -6.17 -5.19 11.49
C THR A 156 -5.79 -5.39 10.03
N VAL A 157 -4.54 -5.14 9.66
CA VAL A 157 -3.93 -5.71 8.46
C VAL A 157 -2.77 -6.64 8.85
N ALA A 158 -2.79 -7.86 8.33
CA ALA A 158 -1.73 -8.85 8.49
C ALA A 158 -0.96 -8.98 7.16
N ILE A 159 0.32 -8.63 7.18
CA ILE A 159 1.21 -8.58 6.01
C ILE A 159 2.27 -9.66 6.17
N ASN A 160 2.15 -10.72 5.39
CA ASN A 160 2.98 -11.91 5.51
C ASN A 160 3.85 -12.07 4.25
N ASN A 161 5.17 -12.14 4.42
CA ASN A 161 6.13 -12.42 3.35
C ASN A 161 6.04 -11.48 2.13
N PHE A 162 5.72 -10.21 2.35
CA PHE A 162 5.60 -9.22 1.27
C PHE A 162 6.98 -8.67 0.87
N GLU A 163 7.20 -8.50 -0.43
CA GLU A 163 8.44 -7.91 -0.98
C GLU A 163 8.21 -6.48 -1.47
N VAL A 164 8.96 -5.52 -0.94
CA VAL A 164 8.83 -4.12 -1.33
C VAL A 164 10.18 -3.50 -1.67
N SER A 165 10.24 -2.72 -2.74
CA SER A 165 11.46 -2.02 -3.16
C SER A 165 11.15 -0.61 -3.67
N ASP A 166 12.02 0.36 -3.44
CA ASP A 166 11.89 1.73 -3.95
C ASP A 166 10.55 2.36 -3.53
N PHE A 167 10.43 2.72 -2.25
CA PHE A 167 9.16 3.16 -1.67
C PHE A 167 9.29 4.31 -0.67
N GLY A 168 8.26 5.15 -0.58
CA GLY A 168 8.11 6.11 0.51
C GLY A 168 7.83 5.38 1.83
N LYS A 169 6.63 4.81 1.95
CA LYS A 169 6.14 4.09 3.14
C LYS A 169 5.50 2.78 2.73
N MET A 170 5.90 1.66 3.34
CA MET A 170 5.25 0.37 2.98
C MET A 170 3.82 0.33 3.53
N TYR A 171 3.62 0.64 4.81
CA TYR A 171 2.29 0.73 5.41
C TYR A 171 2.10 2.09 6.09
N ARG A 172 0.92 2.68 5.89
CA ARG A 172 0.49 3.88 6.60
C ARG A 172 -0.96 3.76 7.08
N SER A 173 -1.14 3.89 8.39
CA SER A 173 -2.45 4.22 8.97
C SER A 173 -2.82 5.64 8.55
N CYS A 174 -4.02 5.85 7.99
CA CYS A 174 -4.44 7.20 7.58
C CYS A 174 -4.34 8.17 8.76
N GLY A 175 -3.59 9.26 8.62
CA GLY A 175 -3.30 10.16 9.73
C GLY A 175 -4.28 11.32 9.90
N ASN A 176 -5.03 11.67 8.85
CA ASN A 176 -5.94 12.83 8.83
C ASN A 176 -7.29 12.49 8.19
N CYS A 177 -7.67 11.21 8.21
CA CYS A 177 -8.98 10.78 7.74
C CYS A 177 -10.09 11.37 8.62
N LYS A 178 -11.26 11.63 8.02
CA LYS A 178 -12.44 12.14 8.74
C LYS A 178 -12.85 11.25 9.92
N SER A 179 -12.67 9.94 9.75
CA SER A 179 -12.80 8.95 10.81
C SER A 179 -11.42 8.37 11.11
N MET A 180 -11.06 8.33 12.39
CA MET A 180 -9.78 7.83 12.89
C MET A 180 -10.00 6.67 13.87
N PRO A 181 -10.58 5.53 13.42
CA PRO A 181 -10.63 4.33 14.25
C PRO A 181 -9.21 3.80 14.50
N ALA A 182 -9.05 3.00 15.55
CA ALA A 182 -7.79 2.30 15.80
C ALA A 182 -7.47 1.34 14.64
N ARG A 183 -6.20 1.31 14.25
CA ARG A 183 -5.67 0.47 13.17
C ARG A 183 -4.46 -0.31 13.64
N HIS A 184 -4.47 -1.60 13.37
CA HIS A 184 -3.41 -2.51 13.79
C HIS A 184 -2.70 -3.07 12.56
N VAL A 185 -1.38 -3.12 12.61
CA VAL A 185 -0.56 -3.74 11.57
C VAL A 185 0.33 -4.82 12.15
N ILE A 186 0.30 -5.99 11.52
CA ILE A 186 1.16 -7.12 11.84
C ILE A 186 1.96 -7.45 10.58
N VAL A 187 3.28 -7.29 10.64
CA VAL A 187 4.20 -7.62 9.54
C VAL A 187 5.05 -8.82 9.95
N THR A 188 5.00 -9.89 9.15
CA THR A 188 5.75 -11.12 9.39
C THR A 188 6.47 -11.57 8.13
N GLY A 189 7.81 -11.62 8.18
CA GLY A 189 8.61 -12.06 7.04
C GLY A 189 8.67 -11.05 5.89
N GLY A 190 9.29 -11.44 4.79
CA GLY A 190 9.40 -10.63 3.58
C GLY A 190 10.68 -9.81 3.50
N SER A 191 10.73 -8.89 2.54
CA SER A 191 11.91 -8.05 2.32
C SER A 191 11.52 -6.63 1.94
N ALA A 192 12.34 -5.67 2.37
CA ALA A 192 12.14 -4.26 2.10
C ALA A 192 13.47 -3.62 1.67
N SER A 193 13.50 -2.99 0.51
CA SER A 193 14.69 -2.30 0.00
C SER A 193 14.42 -0.87 -0.44
N ASN A 194 15.39 0.03 -0.24
CA ASN A 194 15.34 1.43 -0.71
C ASN A 194 14.06 2.17 -0.29
N GLY A 195 13.74 2.10 1.01
CA GLY A 195 12.52 2.66 1.59
C GLY A 195 12.78 3.84 2.52
N LYS A 196 11.82 4.76 2.71
CA LYS A 196 11.93 5.78 3.78
C LYS A 196 11.44 5.25 5.12
N VAL A 197 10.23 4.69 5.17
CA VAL A 197 9.60 4.17 6.41
C VAL A 197 8.92 2.84 6.12
N LEU A 198 9.17 1.78 6.89
CA LEU A 198 8.44 0.53 6.70
C LEU A 198 7.00 0.66 7.23
N VAL A 199 6.80 1.04 8.49
CA VAL A 199 5.46 1.19 9.10
C VAL A 199 5.25 2.57 9.70
N GLY A 200 4.12 3.21 9.39
CA GLY A 200 3.67 4.47 10.00
C GLY A 200 2.31 4.33 10.70
N ILE A 201 2.28 4.48 12.03
CA ILE A 201 1.07 4.40 12.86
C ILE A 201 0.73 5.73 13.54
N ASN A 202 -0.48 5.84 14.10
CA ASN A 202 -0.88 6.95 14.97
C ASN A 202 -1.26 6.42 16.36
N SER A 203 -0.31 6.32 17.29
CA SER A 203 -0.53 5.69 18.59
C SER A 203 -1.56 6.45 19.46
N ASN A 204 -1.67 7.76 19.27
CA ASN A 204 -2.69 8.60 19.91
C ASN A 204 -4.13 8.22 19.52
N MET A 205 -4.31 7.50 18.40
CA MET A 205 -5.58 6.95 17.94
C MET A 205 -5.79 5.48 18.32
N GLY A 206 -4.87 4.90 19.10
CA GLY A 206 -4.92 3.50 19.53
C GLY A 206 -4.28 2.52 18.53
N ASP A 207 -3.58 3.01 17.51
CA ASP A 207 -2.91 2.16 16.53
C ASP A 207 -1.80 1.31 17.19
N THR A 208 -1.57 0.12 16.66
CA THR A 208 -0.45 -0.74 17.08
C THR A 208 0.29 -1.31 15.88
N ALA A 209 1.58 -1.60 16.08
CA ALA A 209 2.43 -2.24 15.10
C ALA A 209 3.20 -3.41 15.72
N SER A 210 3.19 -4.56 15.04
CA SER A 210 4.05 -5.70 15.33
C SER A 210 4.83 -6.05 14.07
N ILE A 211 6.17 -6.09 14.14
CA ILE A 211 7.04 -6.33 12.98
C ILE A 211 8.02 -7.43 13.37
N SER A 212 8.13 -8.47 12.54
CA SER A 212 9.05 -9.58 12.77
C SER A 212 9.52 -10.22 11.47
N GLY A 213 10.78 -10.66 11.42
CA GLY A 213 11.32 -11.44 10.30
C GLY A 213 11.48 -10.71 8.96
N VAL A 214 11.34 -9.38 8.92
CA VAL A 214 11.51 -8.60 7.69
C VAL A 214 13.00 -8.37 7.42
N SER A 215 13.45 -8.72 6.21
CA SER A 215 14.81 -8.40 5.76
C SER A 215 14.87 -6.99 5.17
N MET A 216 15.49 -6.04 5.87
CA MET A 216 15.59 -4.64 5.43
C MET A 216 16.96 -4.30 4.85
N THR A 217 17.00 -3.60 3.72
CA THR A 217 18.22 -3.08 3.09
C THR A 217 17.99 -1.63 2.66
N SER A 218 18.76 -0.68 3.17
CA SER A 218 18.59 0.75 2.83
C SER A 218 17.16 1.27 3.09
N VAL A 219 16.57 0.86 4.22
CA VAL A 219 15.29 1.41 4.72
C VAL A 219 15.59 2.36 5.86
N GLY A 220 15.08 3.60 5.81
CA GLY A 220 15.40 4.65 6.78
C GLY A 220 14.93 4.34 8.20
N ASP A 221 13.61 4.20 8.37
CA ASP A 221 12.98 3.90 9.66
C ASP A 221 12.13 2.62 9.57
N GLU A 222 12.24 1.71 10.56
CA GLU A 222 11.39 0.51 10.63
C GLU A 222 9.95 0.84 11.04
N CYS A 223 9.79 1.66 12.08
CA CYS A 223 8.46 2.05 12.55
C CYS A 223 8.50 3.48 13.07
N ILE A 224 7.61 4.32 12.53
CA ILE A 224 7.42 5.70 12.97
C ILE A 224 6.00 5.90 13.49
N ASP A 225 5.91 6.59 14.62
CA ASP A 225 4.69 7.07 15.21
C ASP A 225 4.42 8.53 14.79
N TYR A 226 3.15 8.82 14.55
CA TYR A 226 2.63 10.11 14.12
C TYR A 226 1.49 10.55 15.04
N GLU A 227 1.32 11.86 15.20
CA GLU A 227 0.15 12.42 15.87
C GLU A 227 -0.99 12.45 14.84
N GLY A 228 -1.91 11.48 14.90
CA GLY A 228 -3.10 11.47 14.07
C GLY A 228 -4.04 12.62 14.44
N VAL A 229 -4.79 13.13 13.48
CA VAL A 229 -5.66 14.30 13.63
C VAL A 229 -7.01 14.08 12.94
N THR A 230 -8.05 14.78 13.37
CA THR A 230 -9.42 14.69 12.80
C THR A 230 -9.90 15.98 12.14
N ASP A 231 -9.08 17.04 12.19
CA ASP A 231 -9.39 18.35 11.62
C ASP A 231 -8.94 18.50 10.15
N GLY A 232 -8.34 17.44 9.59
CA GLY A 232 -7.81 17.41 8.23
C GLY A 232 -6.44 18.05 8.06
N SER A 233 -5.80 18.50 9.15
CA SER A 233 -4.41 18.98 9.10
C SER A 233 -3.43 17.85 8.80
N GLU A 234 -2.20 18.19 8.42
CA GLU A 234 -1.17 17.19 8.18
C GLU A 234 -0.67 16.57 9.50
N PRO A 235 -0.64 15.23 9.63
CA PRO A 235 -0.15 14.55 10.83
C PRO A 235 1.32 14.84 11.09
N SER A 236 1.67 15.16 12.33
CA SER A 236 3.06 15.44 12.70
C SER A 236 3.82 14.14 13.02
N LYS A 237 5.09 14.04 12.60
CA LYS A 237 5.98 12.92 12.99
C LYS A 237 6.38 13.08 14.45
N ILE A 238 6.08 12.08 15.29
CA ILE A 238 6.45 12.06 16.71
C ILE A 238 7.86 11.48 16.87
N GLY A 239 8.10 10.31 16.31
CA GLY A 239 9.38 9.60 16.47
C GLY A 239 9.23 8.09 16.21
N PRO A 240 10.23 7.28 16.59
CA PRO A 240 10.13 5.83 16.47
C PRO A 240 8.98 5.26 17.31
N CYS A 241 8.33 4.20 16.83
CA CYS A 241 7.28 3.51 17.57
C CYS A 241 7.79 2.97 18.92
N SER A 242 6.99 3.13 19.99
CA SER A 242 7.30 2.53 21.28
C SER A 242 6.77 1.09 21.35
N GLY A 243 7.65 0.11 21.58
CA GLY A 243 7.24 -1.28 21.83
C GLY A 243 7.51 -2.32 20.72
N THR A 244 8.31 -2.01 19.69
CA THR A 244 8.75 -3.05 18.74
C THR A 244 9.78 -3.98 19.40
N GLY A 245 9.32 -5.18 19.77
CA GLY A 245 10.18 -6.25 20.23
C GLY A 245 11.05 -6.81 19.09
N GLY A 246 12.35 -6.51 19.13
CA GLY A 246 13.43 -7.45 18.81
C GLY A 246 13.74 -7.75 17.34
N GLY A 247 14.63 -6.95 16.76
CA GLY A 247 15.30 -7.26 15.49
C GLY A 247 16.61 -6.47 15.33
N SER A 248 17.62 -6.79 16.13
CA SER A 248 18.96 -6.20 16.04
C SER A 248 19.64 -6.51 14.70
N GLY A 249 19.82 -5.50 13.85
CA GLY A 249 20.72 -5.50 12.70
C GLY A 249 21.44 -4.16 12.63
N GLY A 250 22.68 -4.12 13.12
CA GLY A 250 23.35 -2.90 13.55
C GLY A 250 23.73 -1.90 12.44
N SER A 251 23.78 -0.63 12.85
CA SER A 251 24.67 0.37 12.25
C SER A 251 25.35 1.15 13.36
N THR A 252 26.66 0.94 13.48
CA THR A 252 27.59 1.72 14.29
C THR A 252 27.69 3.14 13.76
N GLY A 253 27.37 4.12 14.60
CA GLY A 253 27.53 5.54 14.29
C GLY A 253 27.42 6.39 15.55
N THR A 254 28.43 6.34 16.40
CA THR A 254 28.61 7.22 17.56
C THR A 254 28.80 8.66 17.11
N THR A 255 27.95 9.58 17.58
CA THR A 255 28.39 10.85 18.16
C THR A 255 27.38 11.37 19.19
N SER A 256 27.92 11.68 20.36
CA SER A 256 27.26 12.12 21.59
C SER A 256 26.58 13.48 21.47
N ALA A 257 25.45 13.65 22.15
CA ALA A 257 25.09 14.91 22.78
C ALA A 257 24.33 14.64 24.08
N ALA A 258 24.94 15.06 25.19
CA ALA A 258 24.42 14.99 26.53
C ALA A 258 23.33 16.05 26.77
N ALA A 259 22.26 15.71 27.50
CA ALA A 259 21.53 16.67 28.31
C ALA A 259 20.62 15.99 29.36
N SER A 260 21.03 16.15 30.62
CA SER A 260 20.21 16.45 31.81
C SER A 260 18.95 15.64 32.11
N THR A 261 19.15 14.71 33.05
CA THR A 261 18.23 14.30 34.10
C THR A 261 17.49 15.46 34.77
N LYS A 262 16.15 15.40 34.79
CA LYS A 262 15.34 15.96 35.89
C LYS A 262 14.08 15.12 36.14
N THR A 263 14.15 14.37 37.24
CA THR A 263 13.03 13.73 37.95
C THR A 263 12.00 14.77 38.40
N PRO A 264 10.71 14.38 38.49
CA PRO A 264 9.90 14.80 39.62
C PRO A 264 9.21 13.62 40.32
N SER A 265 9.70 13.38 41.54
CA SER A 265 8.99 13.13 42.79
C SER A 265 7.52 12.69 42.76
N THR A 266 7.34 11.47 43.25
CA THR A 266 6.16 10.91 43.90
C THR A 266 5.59 11.82 45.00
N LYS A 267 4.25 11.91 45.07
CA LYS A 267 3.50 12.19 46.31
C LYS A 267 2.35 11.21 46.44
N THR A 268 2.54 10.26 47.34
CA THR A 268 1.48 9.45 47.96
C THR A 268 0.98 10.21 49.18
N SER A 269 -0.34 10.36 49.34
CA SER A 269 -0.96 10.47 50.66
C SER A 269 -2.35 9.83 50.63
N SER A 270 -2.64 9.09 51.70
CA SER A 270 -3.68 8.08 51.79
C SER A 270 -4.96 8.58 52.47
N ALA A 271 -6.02 7.79 52.23
CA ALA A 271 -7.06 7.36 53.16
C ALA A 271 -8.25 8.28 53.47
N GLY A 272 -9.46 7.70 53.38
CA GLY A 272 -10.60 8.12 54.20
C GLY A 272 -12.01 7.95 53.61
N SER A 273 -12.63 6.80 53.87
CA SER A 273 -14.08 6.56 54.09
C SER A 273 -15.11 6.59 52.93
N THR A 274 -15.56 5.38 52.59
CA THR A 274 -16.94 4.85 52.65
C THR A 274 -18.10 5.86 52.83
N LYS A 275 -19.09 5.86 51.92
CA LYS A 275 -20.46 5.31 52.12
C LYS A 275 -21.42 5.62 50.95
N THR A 276 -22.27 4.64 50.66
CA THR A 276 -23.67 4.72 50.14
C THR A 276 -23.94 5.05 48.65
N THR A 277 -24.28 3.96 47.94
CA THR A 277 -25.47 3.79 47.09
C THR A 277 -26.43 4.98 46.94
N LYS A 278 -26.68 5.40 45.70
CA LYS A 278 -28.03 5.75 45.25
C LYS A 278 -28.19 5.51 43.75
N SER A 279 -29.03 4.53 43.45
CA SER A 279 -29.74 4.34 42.19
C SER A 279 -30.52 5.61 41.83
N SER A 280 -30.48 6.02 40.57
CA SER A 280 -31.53 6.82 39.97
C SER A 280 -31.70 6.44 38.49
N THR A 281 -32.63 5.53 38.28
CA THR A 281 -33.40 5.34 37.05
C THR A 281 -33.92 6.67 36.52
N LYS A 282 -33.74 6.95 35.22
CA LYS A 282 -34.54 7.94 34.50
C LYS A 282 -34.89 7.44 33.10
N THR A 283 -36.01 6.73 33.07
CA THR A 283 -37.13 6.77 32.12
C THR A 283 -36.92 7.54 30.81
N THR A 284 -36.93 6.75 29.73
CA THR A 284 -37.55 6.98 28.41
C THR A 284 -38.18 8.35 28.12
N LYS A 285 -37.76 8.95 27.00
CA LYS A 285 -38.66 9.74 26.15
C LYS A 285 -38.44 9.38 24.69
N SER A 286 -39.39 8.60 24.18
CA SER A 286 -39.68 8.41 22.77
C SER A 286 -40.09 9.77 22.16
N SER A 287 -39.54 10.08 20.99
CA SER A 287 -40.14 11.05 20.07
C SER A 287 -40.09 10.49 18.65
N THR A 288 -41.20 9.87 18.28
CA THR A 288 -41.59 9.53 16.93
C THR A 288 -41.60 10.79 16.05
N LYS A 289 -40.93 10.76 14.90
CA LYS A 289 -41.21 11.68 13.79
C LYS A 289 -41.23 10.89 12.49
N THR A 290 -42.44 10.71 11.96
CA THR A 290 -42.76 10.01 10.72
C THR A 290 -43.02 11.03 9.60
N LYS A 291 -42.66 10.62 8.37
CA LYS A 291 -42.94 11.20 7.04
C LYS A 291 -42.11 12.45 6.69
N THR A 292 -41.48 12.52 5.50
CA THR A 292 -42.14 12.29 4.20
C THR A 292 -41.13 11.89 3.12
N THR A 293 -41.42 10.78 2.43
CA THR A 293 -40.79 10.35 1.18
C THR A 293 -41.25 11.23 0.01
N LYS A 294 -40.32 11.84 -0.75
CA LYS A 294 -40.58 12.31 -2.12
C LYS A 294 -39.84 11.41 -3.10
N LYS A 295 -40.62 10.59 -3.79
CA LYS A 295 -40.28 9.76 -4.94
C LYS A 295 -40.07 10.68 -6.14
N ALA A 296 -38.86 10.75 -6.68
CA ALA A 296 -38.60 11.36 -7.97
C ALA A 296 -38.62 10.24 -9.04
N THR A 297 -39.63 10.31 -9.89
CA THR A 297 -39.90 9.38 -10.99
C THR A 297 -38.91 9.60 -12.12
N LYS A 298 -38.28 8.52 -12.60
CA LYS A 298 -37.57 8.46 -13.88
C LYS A 298 -38.56 8.70 -15.02
N THR A 299 -38.26 9.63 -15.91
CA THR A 299 -38.88 9.69 -17.25
C THR A 299 -37.83 9.26 -18.27
N SER A 300 -37.94 8.02 -18.72
CA SER A 300 -37.29 7.50 -19.92
C SER A 300 -38.13 7.86 -21.13
N SER A 301 -37.58 8.62 -22.08
CA SER A 301 -38.15 8.76 -23.42
C SER A 301 -37.26 8.02 -24.42
N SER A 302 -37.66 6.78 -24.74
CA SER A 302 -37.25 6.09 -25.96
C SER A 302 -38.29 6.37 -27.05
N ALA A 303 -37.88 6.95 -28.17
CA ALA A 303 -38.61 6.92 -29.44
C ALA A 303 -37.54 6.67 -30.53
N ALA A 304 -37.46 5.44 -31.02
CA ALA A 304 -38.19 4.94 -32.18
C ALA A 304 -37.48 5.29 -33.51
N LYS A 305 -36.80 4.27 -33.99
CA LYS A 305 -36.24 4.09 -35.33
C LYS A 305 -37.39 4.07 -36.35
N ALA A 306 -37.29 4.88 -37.41
CA ALA A 306 -38.07 4.70 -38.64
C ALA A 306 -37.19 5.03 -39.86
N THR A 307 -37.17 4.07 -40.76
CA THR A 307 -36.42 3.94 -42.01
C THR A 307 -37.07 4.72 -43.16
N LYS A 308 -36.29 4.89 -44.25
CA LYS A 308 -36.68 5.10 -45.66
C LYS A 308 -37.00 6.54 -46.12
N ALA A 309 -36.01 7.17 -46.75
CA ALA A 309 -35.92 7.47 -48.18
C ALA A 309 -34.57 8.15 -48.46
#